data_AF-A0A813HC62-F1
#
_entry.id   AF-A0A813HC62-F1
#
_cell.length_a   1.000
_cell.length_b   1.000
_cell.length_c   1.000
_cell.angle_alpha   90.00
_cell.angle_beta   90.00
_cell.angle_gamma   90.00
#
_symmetry.space_group_name_H-M   'P 1'
#
loop_
_entity.id
_entity.type
_entity.pdbx_description
1 polymer ?
#
loop_
_entity_poly.entity_id
_entity_poly.type
_entity_poly.pdbx_seq_one_letter_code
_entity_poly.pdbx_strand_id
1 'polypeptide(L)'
;MLHLPSENRVPKQSIGAFGVITPSSGDQLLHVNQAAARSTGAQNAEESRRESDMPRQVMSRALDVSRDLSRRESVRSVLISQRSKMPGELLRVCSRDRLGVGNGSMMDLSFPDLGEDAALPVLPGSVQARLDYAEHTARRRATSMLILSAVFGLLGFLVAAGLGMWRTYAGFDHEMNLEGLPFPSGQSYWPGSVSEMVNDPRTPSGKCWKCFQLIAAISLWLSWYPWELRNVYVGGGVKLCSSCHLRHAMPFLHARTFIPPIGMLMVVLIPIASPAYEDFEDTFASYIHLSGAVLMLGGHGLFEFYTLAYAEFVHIEHKERMIRWIFCLLCLFNGICFFTTGNVGSHAGLCCADVRRIPTEMDIASARAHGHAGIAIRNELARESGTTMLYDTASGRYLALKYVSYWCEVFAGFSMIAGLATIWFYAPERKIQLSDELPGVYSEVRKNEMRSMDEQLRHRFEMRQLQNLELRQEDTLARMRAELAEASYAAEAAALHRRRIVAQSHWTEEAEQARLWELQDAFEESRLAATLLDQRPKGLEEEQHAEACRFARRDSQEKHLE
;
A
#
# COMPACT_ATOMS: atom_id res chain seq x y z
N MET A 1 81.40 15.33 38.21
CA MET A 1 81.20 15.77 36.80
C MET A 1 80.06 14.92 36.25
N LEU A 2 78.86 15.37 35.91
CA LEU A 2 78.19 16.67 35.84
C LEU A 2 76.68 16.38 36.08
N HIS A 3 75.98 17.35 36.66
CA HIS A 3 74.58 17.32 37.09
C HIS A 3 73.58 17.62 35.95
N LEU A 4 72.45 16.86 35.92
CA LEU A 4 71.03 17.25 35.65
C LEU A 4 70.64 17.95 34.31
N PRO A 5 69.33 18.08 33.93
CA PRO A 5 68.08 17.58 34.57
C PRO A 5 67.01 16.95 33.63
N SER A 6 65.98 16.44 34.31
CA SER A 6 64.63 16.09 33.89
C SER A 6 63.72 17.26 33.51
N GLU A 7 62.52 16.90 33.02
CA GLU A 7 61.29 17.70 32.82
C GLU A 7 61.14 18.43 31.46
N ASN A 8 60.17 18.01 30.67
CA ASN A 8 59.34 18.93 29.90
C ASN A 8 57.88 18.47 29.96
N ARG A 9 57.10 19.22 30.75
CA ARG A 9 55.64 19.17 30.82
C ARG A 9 55.09 19.79 29.54
N VAL A 10 54.13 19.11 28.93
CA VAL A 10 53.26 19.66 27.89
C VAL A 10 52.39 20.76 28.51
N PRO A 11 52.30 21.97 27.93
CA PRO A 11 51.44 23.01 28.46
C PRO A 11 49.96 22.73 28.15
N LYS A 12 49.12 22.83 29.17
CA LYS A 12 47.66 22.98 29.04
C LYS A 12 47.37 24.30 28.35
N GLN A 13 46.73 24.26 27.17
CA GLN A 13 46.16 25.46 26.56
C GLN A 13 44.94 25.90 27.35
N SER A 14 45.04 27.11 27.89
CA SER A 14 43.96 27.90 28.47
C SER A 14 43.08 28.49 27.36
N ILE A 15 41.77 28.34 27.50
CA ILE A 15 40.72 28.99 26.71
C ILE A 15 40.86 30.51 26.87
N GLY A 16 41.24 31.19 25.79
CA GLY A 16 41.33 32.64 25.68
C GLY A 16 40.17 33.22 24.87
N ALA A 17 39.69 34.38 25.33
CA ALA A 17 38.55 35.13 24.85
C ALA A 17 38.60 35.48 23.34
N PHE A 18 37.44 35.41 22.68
CA PHE A 18 37.22 35.83 21.30
C PHE A 18 37.33 37.36 21.17
N GLY A 19 38.33 37.80 20.40
CA GLY A 19 38.41 39.13 19.82
C GLY A 19 37.72 39.16 18.45
N VAL A 20 36.89 40.17 18.24
CA VAL A 20 36.23 40.48 16.97
C VAL A 20 37.25 41.08 16.01
N ILE A 21 37.44 40.47 14.84
CA ILE A 21 38.19 41.04 13.71
C ILE A 21 37.27 41.10 12.50
N THR A 22 37.10 42.30 11.95
CA THR A 22 36.43 42.60 10.68
C THR A 22 37.38 42.34 9.50
N PRO A 23 36.89 41.87 8.33
CA PRO A 23 37.71 41.82 7.13
C PRO A 23 37.49 43.06 6.24
N SER A 24 38.57 43.78 5.94
CA SER A 24 38.64 44.77 4.88
C SER A 24 39.08 44.13 3.57
N SER A 25 38.23 44.25 2.54
CA SER A 25 38.49 44.47 1.11
C SER A 25 39.83 44.03 0.51
N GLY A 26 39.75 43.17 -0.51
CA GLY A 26 40.85 42.87 -1.43
C GLY A 26 40.34 42.23 -2.72
N ASP A 27 39.64 43.02 -3.54
CA ASP A 27 39.36 42.70 -4.94
C ASP A 27 40.67 42.69 -5.76
N GLN A 28 40.88 41.64 -6.55
CA GLN A 28 41.42 41.67 -7.92
C GLN A 28 41.85 40.26 -8.37
N LEU A 29 41.05 39.61 -9.23
CA LEU A 29 41.47 38.75 -10.35
C LEU A 29 40.25 37.99 -10.91
N LEU A 30 39.51 38.61 -11.82
CA LEU A 30 38.46 37.89 -12.55
C LEU A 30 38.20 38.52 -13.92
N HIS A 31 39.02 38.17 -14.93
CA HIS A 31 38.76 38.57 -16.31
C HIS A 31 39.25 37.58 -17.37
N VAL A 32 39.10 36.26 -17.16
CA VAL A 32 39.17 35.29 -18.27
C VAL A 32 38.27 34.08 -17.94
N ASN A 33 36.94 34.16 -18.14
CA ASN A 33 36.06 32.98 -18.35
C ASN A 33 34.57 33.31 -18.60
N GLN A 34 34.22 34.50 -19.12
CA GLN A 34 32.80 34.89 -19.28
C GLN A 34 32.11 34.40 -20.58
N ALA A 35 32.80 33.69 -21.48
CA ALA A 35 32.21 33.26 -22.75
C ALA A 35 31.56 31.86 -22.71
N ALA A 36 32.03 30.94 -21.85
CA ALA A 36 31.49 29.58 -21.76
C ALA A 36 30.29 29.43 -20.78
N ALA A 37 30.08 30.40 -19.88
CA ALA A 37 29.03 30.35 -18.86
C ALA A 37 27.64 30.85 -19.33
N ARG A 38 27.52 31.39 -20.56
CA ARG A 38 26.25 31.99 -21.03
C ARG A 38 25.29 31.00 -21.69
N SER A 39 25.74 29.82 -22.12
CA SER A 39 24.85 28.82 -22.76
C SER A 39 24.22 27.85 -21.75
N THR A 40 24.91 27.50 -20.67
CA THR A 40 24.40 26.65 -19.58
C THR A 40 23.56 27.41 -18.55
N GLY A 41 23.74 28.73 -18.41
CA GLY A 41 22.96 29.56 -17.49
C GLY A 41 21.48 29.74 -17.89
N ALA A 42 21.17 29.68 -19.18
CA ALA A 42 19.80 29.87 -19.67
C ALA A 42 18.90 28.63 -19.43
N GLN A 43 19.45 27.41 -19.57
CA GLN A 43 18.70 26.18 -19.29
C GLN A 43 18.49 25.96 -17.79
N ASN A 44 19.49 26.25 -16.95
CA ASN A 44 19.37 26.12 -15.50
C ASN A 44 18.43 27.17 -14.87
N ALA A 45 18.29 28.35 -15.48
CA ALA A 45 17.36 29.38 -14.98
C ALA A 45 15.89 29.03 -15.25
N GLU A 46 15.60 28.27 -16.31
CA GLU A 46 14.23 27.85 -16.64
C GLU A 46 13.81 26.59 -15.86
N GLU A 47 14.75 25.70 -15.55
CA GLU A 47 14.54 24.55 -14.66
C GLU A 47 14.40 24.97 -13.19
N SER A 48 15.19 25.95 -12.73
CA SER A 48 15.06 26.54 -11.39
C SER A 48 13.74 27.32 -11.21
N ARG A 49 13.19 27.95 -12.27
CA ARG A 49 11.83 28.53 -12.22
C ARG A 49 10.74 27.47 -12.10
N ARG A 50 10.85 26.34 -12.81
CA ARG A 50 9.90 25.22 -12.70
C ARG A 50 9.94 24.54 -11.32
N GLU A 51 11.11 24.44 -10.69
CA GLU A 51 11.22 23.91 -9.32
C GLU A 51 10.70 24.89 -8.25
N SER A 52 10.72 26.20 -8.50
CA SER A 52 10.25 27.19 -7.53
C SER A 52 8.72 27.31 -7.41
N ASP A 53 7.96 26.87 -8.42
CA ASP A 53 6.49 26.97 -8.43
C ASP A 53 5.77 25.72 -7.89
N MET A 54 6.43 24.55 -7.91
CA MET A 54 5.86 23.30 -7.37
C MET A 54 5.58 23.36 -5.85
N PRO A 55 6.44 23.94 -5.00
CA PRO A 55 6.20 24.05 -3.56
C PRO A 55 4.95 24.87 -3.23
N ARG A 56 4.61 25.89 -4.02
CA ARG A 56 3.44 26.74 -3.76
C ARG A 56 2.11 26.02 -4.02
N GLN A 57 2.04 25.22 -5.08
CA GLN A 57 0.83 24.42 -5.36
C GLN A 57 0.65 23.27 -4.37
N VAL A 58 1.74 22.63 -3.94
CA VAL A 58 1.71 21.57 -2.93
C VAL A 58 1.34 22.14 -1.54
N MET A 59 1.88 23.29 -1.16
CA MET A 59 1.57 23.96 0.10
C MET A 59 0.11 24.47 0.14
N SER A 60 -0.41 24.98 -0.98
CA SER A 60 -1.83 25.37 -1.10
C SER A 60 -2.75 24.18 -0.88
N ARG A 61 -2.47 23.03 -1.51
CA ARG A 61 -3.26 21.81 -1.33
C ARG A 61 -3.14 21.24 0.08
N ALA A 62 -1.97 21.32 0.71
CA ALA A 62 -1.77 20.90 2.10
C ALA A 62 -2.58 21.76 3.09
N LEU A 63 -2.65 23.08 2.86
CA LEU A 63 -3.45 24.00 3.66
C LEU A 63 -4.96 23.75 3.50
N ASP A 64 -5.41 23.40 2.30
CA ASP A 64 -6.82 23.05 2.06
C ASP A 64 -7.21 21.73 2.75
N VAL A 65 -6.33 20.71 2.71
CA VAL A 65 -6.53 19.46 3.47
C VAL A 65 -6.52 19.71 4.99
N SER A 66 -5.64 20.59 5.48
CA SER A 66 -5.60 20.95 6.91
C SER A 66 -6.87 21.70 7.36
N ARG A 67 -7.44 22.57 6.51
CA ARG A 67 -8.72 23.24 6.79
C ARG A 67 -9.88 22.26 6.81
N ASP A 68 -9.88 21.26 5.93
CA ASP A 68 -10.92 20.23 5.88
C ASP A 68 -10.86 19.29 7.10
N LEU A 69 -9.64 18.96 7.58
CA LEU A 69 -9.44 18.21 8.82
C LEU A 69 -9.89 19.00 10.06
N SER A 70 -9.57 20.30 10.13
CA SER A 70 -9.99 21.17 11.23
C SER A 70 -11.52 21.34 11.29
N ARG A 71 -12.20 21.41 10.12
CA ARG A 71 -13.67 21.36 10.05
C ARG A 71 -14.25 20.03 10.57
N ARG A 72 -13.61 18.90 10.28
CA ARG A 72 -14.05 17.58 10.78
C ARG A 72 -13.88 17.44 12.30
N GLU A 73 -12.84 18.02 12.88
CA GLU A 73 -12.66 18.05 14.33
C GLU A 73 -13.70 18.95 15.04
N SER A 74 -14.09 20.06 14.42
CA SER A 74 -15.17 20.93 14.92
C SER A 74 -16.53 20.20 14.93
N VAL A 75 -16.82 19.37 13.93
CA VAL A 75 -18.04 18.53 13.93
C VAL A 75 -17.97 17.44 15.01
N ARG A 76 -16.78 16.88 15.27
CA ARG A 76 -16.56 15.86 16.30
C ARG A 76 -16.73 16.42 17.72
N SER A 77 -16.31 17.66 17.97
CA SER A 77 -16.47 18.32 19.28
C SER A 77 -17.94 18.65 19.59
N VAL A 78 -18.74 19.00 18.57
CA VAL A 78 -20.19 19.21 18.70
C VAL A 78 -20.92 17.90 19.02
N LEU A 79 -20.51 16.78 18.42
CA LEU A 79 -21.08 15.45 18.71
C LEU A 79 -20.71 14.94 20.12
N ILE A 80 -19.51 15.26 20.61
CA ILE A 80 -19.09 14.92 21.98
C ILE A 80 -19.86 15.77 23.01
N SER A 81 -20.16 17.04 22.70
CA SER A 81 -20.97 17.92 23.56
C SER A 81 -22.43 17.50 23.67
N GLN A 82 -22.98 16.74 22.71
CA GLN A 82 -24.35 16.22 22.83
C GLN A 82 -24.44 14.92 23.64
N ARG A 83 -23.32 14.19 23.79
CA ARG A 83 -23.27 12.95 24.58
C ARG A 83 -23.27 13.19 26.10
N SER A 84 -23.01 14.43 26.56
CA SER A 84 -22.99 14.81 27.98
C SER A 84 -24.36 15.24 28.55
N LYS A 85 -25.46 15.06 27.81
CA LYS A 85 -26.83 15.43 28.24
C LYS A 85 -27.77 14.23 28.46
N MET A 86 -27.24 13.04 28.77
CA MET A 86 -28.09 11.97 29.31
C MET A 86 -28.20 12.08 30.84
N PRO A 87 -29.41 12.05 31.42
CA PRO A 87 -29.59 12.12 32.87
C PRO A 87 -29.01 10.89 33.56
N GLY A 88 -28.24 11.13 34.62
CA GLY A 88 -27.60 10.12 35.44
C GLY A 88 -28.57 9.50 36.44
N GLU A 89 -29.03 8.29 36.14
CA GLU A 89 -29.59 7.35 37.12
C GLU A 89 -29.18 5.93 36.71
N LEU A 90 -27.89 5.56 36.89
CA LEU A 90 -27.49 4.13 36.93
C LEU A 90 -26.03 3.88 37.36
N LEU A 91 -25.42 4.76 38.17
CA LEU A 91 -24.09 4.53 38.74
C LEU A 91 -24.11 4.82 40.24
N ARG A 92 -24.70 3.89 41.00
CA ARG A 92 -24.63 3.89 42.47
C ARG A 92 -24.60 2.48 43.05
N VAL A 93 -23.72 1.62 42.56
CA VAL A 93 -23.23 0.45 43.31
C VAL A 93 -21.74 0.30 42.98
N CYS A 94 -20.95 -0.16 43.96
CA CYS A 94 -19.49 -0.28 43.97
C CYS A 94 -18.71 0.97 44.41
N SER A 95 -18.95 1.39 45.65
CA SER A 95 -17.85 1.82 46.51
C SER A 95 -17.84 0.96 47.79
N ARG A 96 -16.63 0.67 48.29
CA ARG A 96 -16.28 -0.08 49.52
C ARG A 96 -16.50 -1.61 49.45
N ASP A 97 -15.56 -2.50 49.80
CA ASP A 97 -14.50 -2.41 50.82
C ASP A 97 -13.21 -3.16 50.44
N ARG A 98 -12.09 -2.59 50.89
CA ARG A 98 -10.86 -3.35 51.21
C ARG A 98 -11.15 -4.12 52.49
N LEU A 99 -11.00 -5.44 52.47
CA LEU A 99 -10.51 -6.30 53.57
C LEU A 99 -10.63 -7.77 53.14
N GLY A 100 -9.53 -8.52 53.20
CA GLY A 100 -9.54 -9.97 53.04
C GLY A 100 -8.44 -10.50 52.12
N VAL A 101 -7.24 -10.66 52.66
CA VAL A 101 -6.23 -11.56 52.10
C VAL A 101 -6.74 -12.99 52.30
N GLY A 102 -7.40 -13.51 51.27
CA GLY A 102 -7.76 -14.92 51.17
C GLY A 102 -6.99 -15.51 49.99
N ASN A 103 -6.16 -16.52 50.26
CA ASN A 103 -5.59 -17.41 49.25
C ASN A 103 -6.73 -18.22 48.61
N GLY A 104 -7.44 -17.59 47.68
CA GLY A 104 -8.46 -18.20 46.84
C GLY A 104 -7.89 -18.39 45.44
N SER A 105 -7.82 -19.65 45.02
CA SER A 105 -7.58 -20.10 43.64
C SER A 105 -8.14 -19.09 42.63
N MET A 106 -7.24 -18.45 41.90
CA MET A 106 -7.53 -17.56 40.78
C MET A 106 -8.39 -18.34 39.78
N MET A 107 -9.71 -18.07 39.82
CA MET A 107 -10.63 -18.54 38.79
C MET A 107 -10.10 -18.01 37.46
N ASP A 108 -9.84 -18.94 36.54
CA ASP A 108 -9.73 -18.69 35.12
C ASP A 108 -11.01 -17.98 34.66
N LEU A 109 -10.99 -16.64 34.70
CA LEU A 109 -11.85 -15.80 33.88
C LEU A 109 -11.30 -15.80 32.46
N SER A 110 -11.18 -16.99 31.87
CA SER A 110 -11.26 -17.12 30.42
C SER A 110 -12.63 -16.58 30.06
N PHE A 111 -12.68 -15.37 29.49
CA PHE A 111 -13.87 -14.92 28.78
C PHE A 111 -14.27 -16.08 27.88
N PRO A 112 -15.48 -16.66 28.03
CA PRO A 112 -15.92 -17.68 27.11
C PRO A 112 -15.76 -17.09 25.72
N ASP A 113 -15.09 -17.83 24.85
CA ASP A 113 -15.08 -17.62 23.42
C ASP A 113 -16.54 -17.75 23.01
N LEU A 114 -17.29 -16.64 23.15
CA LEU A 114 -18.66 -16.52 22.70
C LEU A 114 -18.51 -16.65 21.21
N GLY A 115 -18.69 -17.89 20.74
CA GLY A 115 -18.51 -18.24 19.34
C GLY A 115 -19.10 -17.15 18.47
N GLU A 116 -18.30 -16.68 17.51
CA GLU A 116 -18.67 -15.66 16.52
C GLU A 116 -20.03 -15.94 15.85
N ASP A 117 -20.53 -17.18 15.98
CA ASP A 117 -21.78 -17.69 15.46
C ASP A 117 -23.07 -17.16 16.14
N ALA A 118 -22.99 -16.46 17.28
CA ALA A 118 -24.18 -15.96 18.00
C ALA A 118 -24.37 -14.43 17.94
N ALA A 119 -23.61 -13.70 17.12
CA ALA A 119 -23.87 -12.29 16.88
C ALA A 119 -25.19 -12.13 16.13
N LEU A 120 -26.18 -11.48 16.76
CA LEU A 120 -27.41 -11.07 16.09
C LEU A 120 -27.06 -10.41 14.75
N PRO A 121 -27.69 -10.80 13.63
CA PRO A 121 -27.33 -10.30 12.32
C PRO A 121 -27.45 -8.77 12.31
N VAL A 122 -26.31 -8.09 12.23
CA VAL A 122 -26.27 -6.64 12.13
C VAL A 122 -26.98 -6.26 10.83
N LEU A 123 -28.08 -5.52 10.94
CA LEU A 123 -28.87 -5.14 9.76
C LEU A 123 -27.96 -4.40 8.77
N PRO A 124 -27.85 -4.88 7.51
CA PRO A 124 -27.03 -4.22 6.50
C PRO A 124 -27.56 -2.80 6.28
N GLY A 125 -26.68 -1.82 6.48
CA GLY A 125 -26.98 -0.39 6.39
C GLY A 125 -27.21 0.33 7.72
N SER A 126 -27.12 -0.37 8.86
CA SER A 126 -27.11 0.30 10.16
C SER A 126 -25.88 1.21 10.34
N VAL A 127 -26.01 2.24 11.18
CA VAL A 127 -24.89 3.10 11.57
C VAL A 127 -23.75 2.27 12.18
N GLN A 128 -24.09 1.21 12.93
CA GLN A 128 -23.11 0.29 13.51
C GLN A 128 -22.30 -0.42 12.42
N ALA A 129 -22.96 -1.01 11.41
CA ALA A 129 -22.26 -1.67 10.31
C ALA A 129 -21.28 -0.73 9.57
N ARG A 130 -21.65 0.54 9.41
CA ARG A 130 -20.77 1.56 8.81
C ARG A 130 -19.59 1.91 9.71
N LEU A 131 -19.82 2.01 11.01
CA LEU A 131 -18.77 2.27 12.00
C LEU A 131 -17.78 1.10 12.07
N ASP A 132 -18.28 -0.13 12.16
CA ASP A 132 -17.47 -1.36 12.18
C ASP A 132 -16.63 -1.47 10.91
N TYR A 133 -17.22 -1.21 9.74
CA TYR A 133 -16.49 -1.20 8.47
C TYR A 133 -15.37 -0.14 8.45
N ALA A 134 -15.65 1.07 8.96
CA ALA A 134 -14.64 2.13 9.02
C ALA A 134 -13.48 1.77 9.97
N GLU A 135 -13.79 1.21 11.15
CA GLU A 135 -12.80 0.74 12.13
C GLU A 135 -11.96 -0.42 11.57
N HIS A 136 -12.61 -1.42 10.98
CA HIS A 136 -11.94 -2.54 10.32
C HIS A 136 -11.04 -2.08 9.16
N THR A 137 -11.47 -1.07 8.40
CA THR A 137 -10.66 -0.48 7.33
C THR A 137 -9.42 0.21 7.90
N ALA A 138 -9.55 0.96 8.99
CA ALA A 138 -8.43 1.63 9.66
C ALA A 138 -7.40 0.61 10.18
N ARG A 139 -7.87 -0.45 10.84
CA ARG A 139 -7.04 -1.55 11.34
C ARG A 139 -6.31 -2.32 10.23
N ARG A 140 -7.00 -2.62 9.13
CA ARG A 140 -6.38 -3.28 7.97
C ARG A 140 -5.32 -2.39 7.30
N ARG A 141 -5.57 -1.09 7.21
CA ARG A 141 -4.56 -0.13 6.74
C ARG A 141 -3.36 -0.08 7.68
N ALA A 142 -3.59 -0.05 8.99
CA ALA A 142 -2.53 -0.02 9.99
C ALA A 142 -1.59 -1.23 9.89
N THR A 143 -2.16 -2.45 9.83
CA THR A 143 -1.38 -3.67 9.64
C THR A 143 -0.60 -3.67 8.33
N SER A 144 -1.22 -3.24 7.22
CA SER A 144 -0.57 -3.17 5.90
C SER A 144 0.60 -2.20 5.88
N MET A 145 0.45 -1.01 6.47
CA MET A 145 1.50 -0.01 6.56
C MET A 145 2.63 -0.42 7.52
N LEU A 146 2.30 -1.13 8.60
CA LEU A 146 3.30 -1.66 9.54
C LEU A 146 4.19 -2.73 8.88
N ILE A 147 3.61 -3.68 8.14
CA ILE A 147 4.42 -4.69 7.44
C ILE A 147 5.22 -4.06 6.29
N LEU A 148 4.64 -3.09 5.58
CA LEU A 148 5.38 -2.33 4.56
C LEU A 148 6.59 -1.64 5.18
N SER A 149 6.44 -1.00 6.33
CA SER A 149 7.56 -0.44 7.09
C SER A 149 8.62 -1.47 7.41
N ALA A 150 8.24 -2.64 7.91
CA ALA A 150 9.20 -3.67 8.29
C ALA A 150 9.97 -4.22 7.08
N VAL A 151 9.27 -4.49 5.97
CA VAL A 151 9.87 -5.00 4.73
C VAL A 151 10.84 -3.98 4.13
N PHE A 152 10.40 -2.73 3.95
CA PHE A 152 11.26 -1.69 3.39
C PHE A 152 12.43 -1.36 4.32
N GLY A 153 12.21 -1.36 5.64
CA GLY A 153 13.29 -1.18 6.61
C GLY A 153 14.35 -2.26 6.50
N LEU A 154 13.92 -3.53 6.38
CA LEU A 154 14.82 -4.67 6.21
C LEU A 154 15.60 -4.58 4.90
N LEU A 155 14.93 -4.28 3.79
CA LEU A 155 15.56 -4.11 2.48
C LEU A 155 16.60 -2.98 2.49
N GLY A 156 16.32 -1.87 3.18
CA GLY A 156 17.28 -0.78 3.36
C GLY A 156 18.59 -1.26 3.95
N PHE A 157 18.55 -2.02 5.05
CA PHE A 157 19.75 -2.61 5.65
C PHE A 157 20.41 -3.67 4.77
N LEU A 158 19.65 -4.64 4.23
CA LEU A 158 20.20 -5.75 3.45
C LEU A 158 20.89 -5.26 2.16
N VAL A 159 20.25 -4.34 1.43
CA VAL A 159 20.81 -3.81 0.17
C VAL A 159 22.02 -2.92 0.45
N ALA A 160 21.93 -2.02 1.43
CA ALA A 160 23.05 -1.14 1.77
C ALA A 160 24.26 -1.93 2.29
N ALA A 161 24.04 -2.88 3.21
CA ALA A 161 25.10 -3.75 3.73
C ALA A 161 25.67 -4.66 2.63
N GLY A 162 24.81 -5.22 1.77
CA GLY A 162 25.25 -6.05 0.64
C GLY A 162 26.16 -5.28 -0.33
N LEU A 163 25.76 -4.06 -0.71
CA LEU A 163 26.57 -3.19 -1.58
C LEU A 163 27.86 -2.72 -0.90
N GLY A 164 27.82 -2.42 0.39
CA GLY A 164 29.00 -2.05 1.18
C GLY A 164 30.00 -3.20 1.27
N MET A 165 29.54 -4.39 1.66
CA MET A 165 30.37 -5.61 1.67
C MET A 165 30.90 -5.95 0.28
N TRP A 166 30.09 -5.81 -0.76
CA TRP A 166 30.55 -6.00 -2.14
C TRP A 166 31.68 -5.05 -2.48
N ARG A 167 31.55 -3.75 -2.16
CA ARG A 167 32.63 -2.77 -2.37
C ARG A 167 33.90 -3.15 -1.60
N THR A 168 33.79 -3.56 -0.34
CA THR A 168 34.95 -3.92 0.47
C THR A 168 35.63 -5.21 -0.03
N TYR A 169 34.87 -6.25 -0.38
CA TYR A 169 35.43 -7.59 -0.61
C TYR A 169 35.59 -7.96 -2.09
N ALA A 170 34.78 -7.44 -2.99
CA ALA A 170 34.82 -7.81 -4.41
C ALA A 170 35.97 -7.13 -5.18
N GLY A 171 36.72 -6.23 -4.55
CA GLY A 171 38.02 -5.76 -5.05
C GLY A 171 37.98 -4.92 -6.33
N PHE A 172 36.81 -4.45 -6.77
CA PHE A 172 36.70 -3.68 -8.01
C PHE A 172 37.28 -2.28 -7.90
N ASP A 173 37.35 -1.72 -6.70
CA ASP A 173 38.04 -0.47 -6.41
C ASP A 173 38.96 -0.69 -5.21
N HIS A 174 40.24 -0.99 -5.45
CA HIS A 174 41.23 -0.85 -4.39
C HIS A 174 41.25 0.62 -4.00
N GLU A 175 40.58 0.93 -2.89
CA GLU A 175 40.63 2.26 -2.32
C GLU A 175 42.10 2.59 -2.05
N MET A 176 42.56 3.64 -2.73
CA MET A 176 43.91 4.15 -2.54
C MET A 176 43.88 5.17 -1.42
N ASN A 177 44.98 5.23 -0.67
CA ASN A 177 45.23 6.28 0.29
C ASN A 177 45.41 7.64 -0.41
N LEU A 178 45.60 8.68 0.40
CA LEU A 178 45.86 10.02 -0.12
C LEU A 178 47.12 10.11 -1.02
N GLU A 179 48.07 9.18 -0.97
CA GLU A 179 49.26 9.19 -1.86
C GLU A 179 48.99 8.49 -3.22
N GLY A 180 47.78 7.96 -3.43
CA GLY A 180 47.49 7.12 -4.60
C GLY A 180 48.11 5.73 -4.50
N LEU A 181 48.43 5.26 -3.29
CA LEU A 181 48.99 3.95 -3.01
C LEU A 181 48.00 3.10 -2.20
N PRO A 182 48.15 1.77 -2.16
CA PRO A 182 47.41 0.93 -1.21
C PRO A 182 47.63 1.39 0.24
N PHE A 183 46.64 1.21 1.10
CA PHE A 183 46.77 1.57 2.52
C PHE A 183 47.92 0.81 3.18
N PRO A 184 48.79 1.49 3.97
CA PRO A 184 49.93 0.86 4.64
C PRO A 184 49.59 -0.37 5.51
N SER A 185 48.39 -0.40 6.10
CA SER A 185 47.88 -1.54 6.88
C SER A 185 47.64 -2.82 6.05
N GLY A 186 47.57 -2.68 4.72
CA GLY A 186 47.14 -3.73 3.80
C GLY A 186 45.63 -4.04 3.84
N GLN A 187 44.84 -3.25 4.57
CA GLN A 187 43.39 -3.44 4.72
C GLN A 187 42.61 -2.41 3.92
N SER A 188 41.50 -2.82 3.32
CA SER A 188 40.52 -1.89 2.74
C SER A 188 39.78 -1.14 3.85
N TYR A 189 39.26 0.05 3.54
CA TYR A 189 38.47 0.81 4.51
C TYR A 189 37.22 0.03 4.91
N TRP A 190 36.96 -0.02 6.22
CA TRP A 190 35.72 -0.55 6.77
C TRP A 190 34.98 0.58 7.51
N PRO A 191 33.68 0.81 7.26
CA PRO A 191 32.93 1.84 7.98
C PRO A 191 32.70 1.44 9.44
N GLY A 192 32.79 2.39 10.37
CA GLY A 192 32.51 2.15 11.79
C GLY A 192 31.02 2.00 12.12
N SER A 193 30.15 2.46 11.22
CA SER A 193 28.69 2.47 11.33
C SER A 193 28.01 2.29 9.96
N VAL A 194 26.75 1.87 9.96
CA VAL A 194 25.90 1.85 8.77
C VAL A 194 25.72 3.26 8.22
N SER A 195 25.52 4.24 9.11
CA SER A 195 25.40 5.65 8.73
C SER A 195 26.62 6.19 8.01
N GLU A 196 27.83 5.76 8.41
CA GLU A 196 29.05 6.11 7.69
C GLU A 196 29.11 5.44 6.31
N MET A 197 28.69 4.18 6.19
CA MET A 197 28.69 3.45 4.92
C MET A 197 27.76 4.06 3.86
N VAL A 198 26.67 4.68 4.31
CA VAL A 198 25.63 5.28 3.45
C VAL A 198 25.66 6.80 3.45
N ASN A 199 26.75 7.40 3.95
CA ASN A 199 26.86 8.84 4.14
C ASN A 199 26.73 9.65 2.85
N ASP A 200 27.28 9.15 1.73
CA ASP A 200 27.20 9.80 0.45
C ASP A 200 25.91 9.40 -0.28
N PRO A 201 24.91 10.31 -0.37
CA PRO A 201 23.64 10.03 -1.04
C PRO A 201 23.78 9.89 -2.55
N ARG A 202 24.97 10.12 -3.13
CA ARG A 202 25.24 9.94 -4.56
C ARG A 202 25.65 8.51 -4.89
N THR A 203 26.20 7.78 -3.92
CA THR A 203 26.58 6.36 -4.08
C THR A 203 25.34 5.47 -4.22
N PRO A 204 25.47 4.29 -4.89
CA PRO A 204 24.37 3.33 -4.97
C PRO A 204 23.83 2.90 -3.59
N SER A 205 24.72 2.63 -2.62
CA SER A 205 24.34 2.26 -1.25
C SER A 205 23.55 3.38 -0.57
N GLY A 206 24.03 4.63 -0.64
CA GLY A 206 23.34 5.79 -0.07
C GLY A 206 21.96 6.04 -0.69
N LYS A 207 21.83 5.92 -2.01
CA LYS A 207 20.54 6.06 -2.72
C LYS A 207 19.53 5.00 -2.30
N CYS A 208 19.96 3.72 -2.30
CA CYS A 208 19.10 2.61 -1.91
C CYS A 208 18.68 2.73 -0.45
N TRP A 209 19.63 2.99 0.46
CA TRP A 209 19.35 3.22 1.88
C TRP A 209 18.31 4.32 2.08
N LYS A 210 18.56 5.50 1.52
CA LYS A 210 17.66 6.66 1.66
C LYS A 210 16.26 6.34 1.15
N CYS A 211 16.15 5.72 -0.02
CA CYS A 211 14.85 5.36 -0.61
C CYS A 211 14.06 4.39 0.27
N PHE A 212 14.66 3.24 0.62
CA PHE A 212 13.98 2.20 1.38
C PHE A 212 13.62 2.66 2.79
N GLN A 213 14.54 3.31 3.49
CA GLN A 213 14.31 3.75 4.85
C GLN A 213 13.33 4.93 4.94
N LEU A 214 13.29 5.82 3.94
CA LEU A 214 12.29 6.89 3.87
C LEU A 214 10.87 6.31 3.70
N ILE A 215 10.70 5.35 2.79
CA ILE A 215 9.42 4.64 2.62
C ILE A 215 9.03 3.92 3.91
N ALA A 216 10.00 3.27 4.56
CA ALA A 216 9.76 2.57 5.81
C ALA A 216 9.30 3.53 6.93
N ALA A 217 9.98 4.67 7.11
CA ALA A 217 9.64 5.65 8.12
C ALA A 217 8.25 6.27 7.90
N ILE A 218 7.92 6.62 6.66
CA ILE A 218 6.59 7.16 6.30
C ILE A 218 5.51 6.10 6.53
N SER A 219 5.76 4.85 6.13
CA SER A 219 4.81 3.75 6.34
C SER A 219 4.60 3.47 7.82
N LEU A 220 5.66 3.49 8.63
CA LEU A 220 5.57 3.33 10.08
C LEU A 220 4.72 4.43 10.70
N TRP A 221 4.94 5.69 10.29
CA TRP A 221 4.16 6.82 10.75
C TRP A 221 2.68 6.70 10.34
N LEU A 222 2.40 6.43 9.07
CA LEU A 222 1.04 6.32 8.54
C LEU A 222 0.28 5.09 9.04
N SER A 223 0.99 4.12 9.63
CA SER A 223 0.35 2.93 10.19
C SER A 223 -0.57 3.26 11.37
N TRP A 224 -0.25 4.26 12.19
CA TRP A 224 -0.95 4.52 13.46
C TRP A 224 -1.13 3.23 14.30
N TYR A 225 -0.23 2.26 14.14
CA TYR A 225 -0.37 0.92 14.70
C TYR A 225 -0.58 0.88 16.23
N PRO A 226 -0.05 1.83 17.06
CA PRO A 226 -0.31 1.82 18.49
C PRO A 226 -1.79 2.03 18.86
N TRP A 227 -2.55 2.71 17.99
CA TRP A 227 -3.97 2.99 18.20
C TRP A 227 -4.87 1.90 17.65
N GLU A 228 -4.45 1.27 16.56
CA GLU A 228 -5.29 0.39 15.77
C GLU A 228 -5.12 -1.09 16.12
N LEU A 229 -3.96 -1.51 16.62
CA LEU A 229 -3.65 -2.93 16.87
C LEU A 229 -3.77 -3.30 18.36
N ARG A 230 -4.61 -4.29 18.67
CA ARG A 230 -4.93 -4.66 20.06
C ARG A 230 -3.77 -5.24 20.86
N ASN A 231 -2.78 -5.81 20.18
CA ASN A 231 -1.58 -6.39 20.80
C ASN A 231 -0.52 -5.34 21.18
N VAL A 232 -0.72 -4.06 20.87
CA VAL A 232 0.17 -2.96 21.31
C VAL A 232 -0.57 -1.80 21.95
N TYR A 233 -1.89 -1.79 21.89
CA TYR A 233 -2.72 -0.76 22.51
C TYR A 233 -2.66 -0.87 24.03
N VAL A 234 -2.14 0.18 24.68
CA VAL A 234 -1.99 0.26 26.14
C VAL A 234 -3.07 1.09 26.83
N GLY A 235 -4.03 1.64 26.08
CA GLY A 235 -5.07 2.53 26.58
C GLY A 235 -4.76 4.02 26.40
N GLY A 236 -5.79 4.82 26.07
CA GLY A 236 -5.67 6.26 25.83
C GLY A 236 -5.38 7.12 27.06
N GLY A 237 -5.55 6.57 28.28
CA GLY A 237 -5.29 7.28 29.53
C GLY A 237 -3.82 7.25 29.99
N VAL A 238 -2.98 6.42 29.37
CA VAL A 238 -1.59 6.24 29.78
C VAL A 238 -0.74 7.42 29.29
N LYS A 239 -0.07 8.10 30.24
CA LYS A 239 0.85 9.19 29.97
C LYS A 239 2.29 8.68 30.00
N LEU A 240 3.16 9.26 29.17
CA LEU A 240 4.58 8.86 29.11
C LEU A 240 5.31 9.02 30.46
N CYS A 241 4.90 10.00 31.26
CA CYS A 241 5.41 10.20 32.61
C CYS A 241 4.25 10.52 33.55
N SER A 242 3.92 9.58 34.44
CA SER A 242 2.86 9.73 35.46
C SER A 242 3.29 10.68 36.58
N SER A 243 4.58 10.70 36.93
CA SER A 243 5.14 11.50 38.02
C SER A 243 5.46 12.95 37.63
N CYS A 244 5.49 13.26 36.32
CA CYS A 244 5.77 14.60 35.85
C CYS A 244 4.52 15.46 36.05
N HIS A 245 4.59 16.49 36.90
CA HIS A 245 3.50 17.47 37.10
C HIS A 245 3.11 18.27 35.82
N LEU A 246 3.75 17.98 34.69
CA LEU A 246 3.35 18.47 33.38
C LEU A 246 1.96 17.92 33.04
N ARG A 247 0.93 18.72 33.33
CA ARG A 247 -0.46 18.45 32.93
C ARG A 247 -0.61 18.14 31.44
N HIS A 248 0.35 18.57 30.63
CA HIS A 248 0.41 18.42 29.18
C HIS A 248 1.39 17.34 28.70
N ALA A 249 1.74 16.35 29.53
CA ALA A 249 2.55 15.22 29.07
C ALA A 249 1.88 14.53 27.86
N MET A 250 2.66 14.29 26.81
CA MET A 250 2.20 13.63 25.58
C MET A 250 1.60 12.25 25.95
N PRO A 251 0.39 11.90 25.45
CA PRO A 251 -0.16 10.57 25.63
C PRO A 251 0.79 9.52 25.06
N PHE A 252 0.94 8.40 25.77
CA PHE A 252 1.91 7.36 25.44
C PHE A 252 1.75 6.84 24.00
N LEU A 253 0.50 6.66 23.56
CA LEU A 253 0.21 6.20 22.20
C LEU A 253 0.65 7.21 21.12
N HIS A 254 0.56 8.52 21.37
CA HIS A 254 1.10 9.52 20.46
C HIS A 254 2.62 9.48 20.43
N ALA A 255 3.26 9.43 21.61
CA ALA A 255 4.71 9.31 21.71
C ALA A 255 5.21 8.10 20.89
N ARG A 256 4.59 6.93 21.06
CA ARG A 256 4.90 5.71 20.30
C ARG A 256 4.64 5.83 18.79
N THR A 257 3.64 6.61 18.39
CA THR A 257 3.29 6.81 16.97
C THR A 257 4.29 7.74 16.27
N PHE A 258 4.80 8.77 16.95
CA PHE A 258 5.60 9.81 16.31
C PHE A 258 7.12 9.65 16.54
N ILE A 259 7.56 9.25 17.73
CA ILE A 259 8.98 9.27 18.08
C ILE A 259 9.82 8.32 17.21
N PRO A 260 9.48 7.01 17.07
CA PRO A 260 10.29 6.11 16.25
C PRO A 260 10.38 6.52 14.77
N PRO A 261 9.29 6.84 14.05
CA PRO A 261 9.41 7.25 12.65
C PRO A 261 10.08 8.61 12.46
N ILE A 262 9.91 9.58 13.37
CA ILE A 262 10.66 10.85 13.31
C ILE A 262 12.16 10.58 13.47
N GLY A 263 12.55 9.75 14.43
CA GLY A 263 13.94 9.35 14.60
C GLY A 263 14.52 8.69 13.34
N MET A 264 13.74 7.81 12.72
CA MET A 264 14.11 7.15 11.47
C MET A 264 14.25 8.14 10.30
N LEU A 265 13.36 9.13 10.19
CA LEU A 265 13.47 10.20 9.19
C LEU A 265 14.72 11.06 9.39
N MET A 266 15.06 11.39 10.64
CA MET A 266 16.26 12.17 10.96
C MET A 266 17.53 11.42 10.54
N VAL A 267 17.65 10.13 10.89
CA VAL A 267 18.78 9.27 10.51
C VAL A 267 18.93 9.16 8.99
N VAL A 268 17.82 9.12 8.25
CA VAL A 268 17.82 9.00 6.79
C VAL A 268 18.15 10.30 6.06
N LEU A 269 17.66 11.42 6.56
CA LEU A 269 17.72 12.71 5.87
C LEU A 269 18.97 13.52 6.22
N ILE A 270 19.59 13.23 7.36
CA ILE A 270 20.78 13.92 7.84
C ILE A 270 21.94 12.94 7.72
N PRO A 271 22.74 12.97 6.64
CA PRO A 271 23.91 12.10 6.53
C PRO A 271 24.95 12.46 7.59
N ILE A 272 25.66 11.47 8.11
CA ILE A 272 26.84 11.69 8.94
C ILE A 272 28.03 11.89 8.01
N ALA A 273 28.74 13.01 8.12
CA ALA A 273 30.00 13.16 7.40
C ALA A 273 30.98 12.07 7.83
N SER A 274 31.80 11.55 6.91
CA SER A 274 32.90 10.69 7.37
C SER A 274 33.79 11.52 8.30
N PRO A 275 34.26 10.98 9.44
CA PRO A 275 35.06 11.75 10.38
C PRO A 275 36.43 12.20 9.84
N ALA A 276 36.71 11.98 8.55
CA ALA A 276 37.81 12.63 7.83
C ALA A 276 37.50 14.10 7.48
N TYR A 277 36.23 14.40 7.24
CA TYR A 277 35.76 15.68 6.69
C TYR A 277 35.01 16.54 7.70
N GLU A 278 34.80 16.04 8.92
CA GLU A 278 33.95 16.70 9.91
C GLU A 278 34.49 18.08 10.30
N ASP A 279 33.77 19.12 9.84
CA ASP A 279 33.85 20.45 10.42
C ASP A 279 32.86 20.60 11.61
N PHE A 280 32.68 21.82 12.10
CA PHE A 280 31.73 22.09 13.17
C PHE A 280 30.28 21.82 12.75
N GLU A 281 29.91 22.13 11.51
CA GLU A 281 28.56 21.94 10.99
C GLU A 281 28.25 20.45 10.85
N ASP A 282 29.21 19.67 10.34
CA ASP A 282 29.16 18.22 10.25
C ASP A 282 29.07 17.58 11.63
N THR A 283 29.86 18.05 12.60
CA THR A 283 29.79 17.57 13.99
C THR A 283 28.39 17.82 14.59
N PHE A 284 27.81 18.99 14.33
CA PHE A 284 26.46 19.32 14.77
C PHE A 284 25.41 18.44 14.07
N ALA A 285 25.55 18.21 12.77
CA ALA A 285 24.72 17.28 12.01
C ALA A 285 24.81 15.84 12.55
N SER A 286 26.01 15.38 12.91
CA SER A 286 26.26 14.09 13.56
C SER A 286 25.52 13.97 14.90
N TYR A 287 25.47 15.03 15.73
CA TYR A 287 24.66 15.03 16.95
C TYR A 287 23.15 14.95 16.68
N ILE A 288 22.65 15.67 15.67
CA ILE A 288 21.23 15.57 15.30
C ILE A 288 20.92 14.16 14.77
N HIS A 289 21.77 13.60 13.91
CA HIS A 289 21.63 12.24 13.42
C HIS A 289 21.60 11.23 14.58
N LEU A 290 22.54 11.33 15.51
CA LEU A 290 22.60 10.47 16.69
C LEU A 290 21.34 10.60 17.56
N SER A 291 20.82 11.82 17.73
CA SER A 291 19.55 12.03 18.43
C SER A 291 18.39 11.32 17.71
N GLY A 292 18.38 11.32 16.37
CA GLY A 292 17.45 10.55 15.56
C GLY A 292 17.55 9.04 15.82
N ALA A 293 18.77 8.51 15.90
CA ALA A 293 19.01 7.10 16.21
C ALA A 293 18.50 6.72 17.61
N VAL A 294 18.70 7.60 18.61
CA VAL A 294 18.15 7.43 19.96
C VAL A 294 16.62 7.48 19.97
N LEU A 295 15.99 8.40 19.25
CA LEU A 295 14.54 8.45 19.11
C LEU A 295 13.98 7.20 18.42
N MET A 296 14.66 6.70 17.40
CA MET A 296 14.28 5.49 16.67
C MET A 296 14.41 4.23 17.54
N LEU A 297 15.65 3.86 17.91
CA LEU A 297 15.96 2.61 18.61
C LEU A 297 15.59 2.69 20.10
N GLY A 298 16.02 3.77 20.76
CA GLY A 298 15.74 4.01 22.17
C GLY A 298 14.26 4.25 22.42
N GLY A 299 13.59 5.03 21.56
CA GLY A 299 12.14 5.20 21.61
C GLY A 299 11.40 3.87 21.42
N HIS A 300 11.71 3.11 20.36
CA HIS A 300 11.12 1.79 20.16
C HIS A 300 11.32 0.87 21.37
N GLY A 301 12.56 0.74 21.85
CA GLY A 301 12.89 -0.09 23.01
C GLY A 301 12.14 0.33 24.28
N LEU A 302 12.04 1.64 24.54
CA LEU A 302 11.28 2.17 25.68
C LEU A 302 9.79 1.81 25.60
N PHE A 303 9.14 2.08 24.46
CA PHE A 303 7.70 1.82 24.31
C PHE A 303 7.40 0.33 24.36
N GLU A 304 8.27 -0.48 23.78
CA GLU A 304 8.12 -1.93 23.75
C GLU A 304 8.34 -2.55 25.13
N PHE A 305 9.41 -2.15 25.82
CA PHE A 305 9.65 -2.53 27.21
C PHE A 305 8.44 -2.19 28.09
N TYR A 306 7.92 -0.96 27.99
CA TYR A 306 6.74 -0.55 28.76
C TYR A 306 5.52 -1.43 28.47
N THR A 307 5.26 -1.70 27.19
CA THR A 307 4.12 -2.53 26.76
C THR A 307 4.25 -3.95 27.30
N LEU A 308 5.44 -4.53 27.29
CA LEU A 308 5.68 -5.90 27.73
C LEU A 308 5.77 -6.06 29.25
N ALA A 309 6.24 -5.03 29.97
CA ALA A 309 6.46 -5.08 31.41
C ALA A 309 5.28 -4.56 32.24
N TYR A 310 4.59 -3.51 31.78
CA TYR A 310 3.66 -2.74 32.62
C TYR A 310 2.24 -2.60 32.08
N ALA A 311 2.00 -2.89 30.79
CA ALA A 311 0.66 -2.75 30.25
C ALA A 311 -0.21 -3.94 30.68
N GLU A 312 -1.16 -3.68 31.58
CA GLU A 312 -2.14 -4.67 32.05
C GLU A 312 -3.21 -4.98 31.00
N PHE A 313 -3.57 -4.00 30.17
CA PHE A 313 -4.70 -4.09 29.22
C PHE A 313 -4.31 -4.58 27.82
N VAL A 314 -3.04 -4.91 27.59
CA VAL A 314 -2.56 -5.27 26.26
C VAL A 314 -2.85 -6.74 25.97
N HIS A 315 -3.48 -7.01 24.83
CA HIS A 315 -3.88 -8.36 24.43
C HIS A 315 -2.72 -9.06 23.72
N ILE A 316 -1.80 -9.66 24.49
CA ILE A 316 -0.58 -10.31 23.97
C ILE A 316 -0.55 -11.77 24.40
N GLU A 317 -0.41 -12.68 23.44
CA GLU A 317 -0.22 -14.10 23.72
C GLU A 317 1.13 -14.39 24.39
N HIS A 318 1.25 -15.48 25.16
CA HIS A 318 2.52 -15.80 25.85
C HIS A 318 3.71 -15.95 24.89
N LYS A 319 3.50 -16.63 23.75
CA LYS A 319 4.55 -16.83 22.73
C LYS A 319 4.96 -15.50 22.09
N GLU A 320 3.98 -14.66 21.75
CA GLU A 320 4.23 -13.32 21.23
C GLU A 320 5.06 -12.50 22.22
N ARG A 321 4.64 -12.46 23.50
CA ARG A 321 5.33 -11.72 24.56
C ARG A 321 6.79 -12.13 24.69
N MET A 322 7.06 -13.44 24.67
CA MET A 322 8.42 -13.99 24.75
C MET A 322 9.28 -13.55 23.57
N ILE A 323 8.78 -13.68 22.33
CA ILE A 323 9.52 -13.30 21.13
C ILE A 323 9.81 -11.79 21.11
N ARG A 324 8.80 -10.97 21.46
CA ARG A 324 8.95 -9.52 21.55
C ARG A 324 9.95 -9.10 22.62
N TRP A 325 9.98 -9.77 23.78
CA TRP A 325 11.03 -9.57 24.79
C TRP A 325 12.43 -9.87 24.24
N ILE A 326 12.60 -10.98 23.52
CA ILE A 326 13.89 -11.35 22.91
C ILE A 326 14.36 -10.23 21.97
N PHE A 327 13.52 -9.78 21.04
CA PHE A 327 13.89 -8.71 20.12
C PHE A 327 14.11 -7.36 20.80
N CYS A 328 13.31 -7.01 21.80
CA CYS A 328 13.50 -5.79 22.58
C CYS A 328 14.86 -5.80 23.32
N LEU A 329 15.20 -6.91 23.99
CA LEU A 329 16.46 -7.05 24.71
C LEU A 329 17.67 -7.08 23.76
N LEU A 330 17.56 -7.80 22.63
CA LEU A 330 18.60 -7.79 21.60
C LEU A 330 18.80 -6.40 21.01
N CYS A 331 17.72 -5.65 20.74
CA CYS A 331 17.81 -4.27 20.26
C CYS A 331 18.56 -3.38 21.24
N LEU A 332 18.18 -3.42 22.53
CA LEU A 332 18.82 -2.60 23.57
C LEU A 332 20.28 -2.99 23.80
N PHE A 333 20.56 -4.30 23.91
CA PHE A 333 21.91 -4.82 24.09
C PHE A 333 22.83 -4.38 22.95
N ASN A 334 22.41 -4.59 21.70
CA ASN A 334 23.21 -4.20 20.54
C ASN A 334 23.37 -2.68 20.43
N GLY A 335 22.34 -1.89 20.77
CA GLY A 335 22.45 -0.43 20.83
C GLY A 335 23.49 0.05 21.86
N ILE A 336 23.51 -0.57 23.06
CA ILE A 336 24.50 -0.29 24.10
C ILE A 336 25.90 -0.73 23.65
N CYS A 337 26.03 -1.91 23.05
CA CYS A 337 27.29 -2.39 22.49
C CYS A 337 27.83 -1.42 21.44
N PHE A 338 27.01 -1.02 20.46
CA PHE A 338 27.40 -0.02 19.45
C PHE A 338 27.90 1.28 20.09
N PHE A 339 27.11 1.85 21.01
CA PHE A 339 27.47 3.09 21.69
C PHE A 339 28.78 2.97 22.47
N THR A 340 28.96 1.88 23.22
CA THR A 340 30.16 1.66 24.03
C THR A 340 31.38 1.39 23.15
N THR A 341 31.29 0.57 22.11
CA THR A 341 32.41 0.28 21.20
C THR A 341 32.84 1.52 20.42
N GLY A 342 31.90 2.36 20.00
CA GLY A 342 32.20 3.64 19.35
C GLY A 342 32.99 4.60 20.25
N ASN A 343 32.61 4.70 21.54
CA ASN A 343 33.30 5.57 22.50
C ASN A 343 34.64 5.01 23.02
N VAL A 344 34.77 3.68 23.13
CA VAL A 344 36.02 3.06 23.57
C VAL A 344 37.14 3.27 22.56
N GLY A 345 36.81 3.23 21.26
CA GLY A 345 37.79 3.44 20.19
C GLY A 345 38.53 4.78 20.29
N SER A 346 37.83 5.87 20.62
CA SER A 346 38.42 7.21 20.69
C SER A 346 39.26 7.46 21.95
N HIS A 347 39.00 6.75 23.05
CA HIS A 347 39.57 7.10 24.37
C HIS A 347 40.50 6.05 24.98
N ALA A 348 40.43 4.78 24.55
CA ALA A 348 41.16 3.70 25.21
C ALA A 348 42.64 3.57 24.80
N GLY A 349 43.17 4.50 24.00
CA GLY A 349 44.56 4.45 23.52
C GLY A 349 44.87 3.20 22.70
N LEU A 350 43.86 2.61 22.07
CA LEU A 350 44.04 1.46 21.19
C LEU A 350 44.88 1.87 19.99
N CYS A 351 46.00 1.18 19.77
CA CYS A 351 46.82 1.40 18.59
C CYS A 351 46.09 0.97 17.31
N CYS A 352 46.60 1.45 16.17
CA CYS A 352 46.14 1.03 14.83
C CYS A 352 44.71 1.49 14.48
N ALA A 353 44.29 2.66 14.97
CA ALA A 353 43.11 3.36 14.47
C ALA A 353 43.31 3.87 13.03
N ASP A 354 42.25 4.32 12.38
CA ASP A 354 42.37 5.01 11.08
C ASP A 354 43.28 6.23 11.24
N VAL A 355 44.30 6.34 10.39
CA VAL A 355 45.23 7.48 10.40
C VAL A 355 44.76 8.47 9.36
N ARG A 356 44.40 9.67 9.82
CA ARG A 356 43.99 10.78 8.97
C ARG A 356 44.93 11.96 9.17
N ARG A 357 45.30 12.63 8.09
CA ARG A 357 46.17 13.82 8.13
C ARG A 357 45.81 14.80 7.02
N ILE A 358 46.14 16.06 7.20
CA ILE A 358 46.04 17.06 6.14
C ILE A 358 47.06 16.69 5.04
N PRO A 359 46.66 16.60 3.76
CA PRO A 359 47.58 16.26 2.68
C PRO A 359 48.74 17.26 2.56
N THR A 360 49.93 16.74 2.31
CA THR A 360 51.15 17.51 2.05
C THR A 360 51.39 17.67 0.53
N GLU A 361 52.29 18.57 0.14
CA GLU A 361 52.72 18.70 -1.27
C GLU A 361 53.30 17.39 -1.81
N MET A 362 53.99 16.63 -0.96
CA MET A 362 54.54 15.32 -1.32
C MET A 362 53.42 14.32 -1.62
N ASP A 363 52.34 14.33 -0.84
CA ASP A 363 51.19 13.45 -1.07
C ASP A 363 50.51 13.75 -2.42
N ILE A 364 50.35 15.03 -2.74
CA ILE A 364 49.78 15.51 -4.01
C ILE A 364 50.69 15.10 -5.18
N ALA A 365 52.00 15.32 -5.05
CA ALA A 365 52.98 14.92 -6.06
C ALA A 365 53.02 13.39 -6.26
N SER A 366 52.95 12.61 -5.17
CA SER A 366 52.90 11.15 -5.19
C SER A 366 51.65 10.66 -5.91
N ALA A 367 50.47 11.18 -5.57
CA ALA A 367 49.22 10.80 -6.23
C ALA A 367 49.24 11.11 -7.74
N ARG A 368 49.84 12.24 -8.15
CA ARG A 368 50.04 12.57 -9.58
C ARG A 368 51.03 11.60 -10.25
N ALA A 369 52.13 11.27 -9.58
CA ALA A 369 53.15 10.35 -10.09
C ALA A 369 52.60 8.93 -10.32
N HIS A 370 51.68 8.47 -9.46
CA HIS A 370 50.99 7.19 -9.61
C HIS A 370 49.78 7.23 -10.57
N GLY A 371 49.55 8.34 -11.27
CA GLY A 371 48.47 8.45 -12.26
C GLY A 371 47.07 8.67 -11.65
N HIS A 372 46.96 8.98 -10.36
CA HIS A 372 45.71 9.22 -9.66
C HIS A 372 45.36 10.72 -9.58
N ALA A 373 45.18 11.35 -10.74
CA ALA A 373 44.89 12.79 -10.84
C ALA A 373 43.67 13.23 -10.00
N GLY A 374 42.61 12.41 -9.94
CA GLY A 374 41.43 12.71 -9.11
C GLY A 374 41.71 12.73 -7.61
N ILE A 375 42.64 11.91 -7.12
CA ILE A 375 43.08 11.93 -5.72
C ILE A 375 43.91 13.18 -5.45
N ALA A 376 44.84 13.51 -6.35
CA ALA A 376 45.68 14.69 -6.22
C ALA A 376 44.87 16.00 -6.16
N ILE A 377 43.83 16.15 -7.01
CA ILE A 377 42.94 17.32 -6.97
C ILE A 377 42.19 17.39 -5.64
N ARG A 378 41.66 16.25 -5.15
CA ARG A 378 40.98 16.22 -3.83
C ARG A 378 41.93 16.57 -2.69
N ASN A 379 43.17 16.12 -2.75
CA ASN A 379 44.17 16.44 -1.74
C ASN A 379 44.57 17.92 -1.76
N GLU A 380 44.67 18.52 -2.94
CA GLU A 380 44.95 19.95 -3.09
C GLU A 380 43.86 20.80 -2.44
N LEU A 381 42.59 20.48 -2.73
CA LEU A 381 41.44 21.12 -2.10
C LEU A 381 41.41 20.89 -0.58
N ALA A 382 41.61 19.65 -0.14
CA ALA A 382 41.62 19.32 1.29
C ALA A 382 42.76 20.02 2.04
N ARG A 383 43.92 20.22 1.40
CA ARG A 383 45.04 20.97 1.98
C ARG A 383 44.70 22.46 2.10
N GLU A 384 44.09 23.06 1.08
CA GLU A 384 43.65 24.46 1.10
C GLU A 384 42.59 24.72 2.17
N SER A 385 41.68 23.76 2.39
CA SER A 385 40.64 23.85 3.42
C SER A 385 41.09 23.38 4.80
N GLY A 386 42.30 22.83 4.94
CA GLY A 386 42.78 22.24 6.19
C GLY A 386 42.05 20.97 6.63
N THR A 387 41.40 20.28 5.69
CA THR A 387 40.63 19.06 5.93
C THR A 387 41.52 17.82 5.90
N THR A 388 41.27 16.86 6.79
CA THR A 388 42.05 15.62 6.85
C THR A 388 41.60 14.62 5.79
N MET A 389 42.54 13.83 5.26
CA MET A 389 42.28 12.73 4.34
C MET A 389 42.77 11.42 4.95
N LEU A 390 42.18 10.29 4.54
CA LEU A 390 42.56 8.96 5.01
C LEU A 390 43.94 8.56 4.43
N TYR A 391 44.91 8.36 5.31
CA TYR A 391 46.26 7.93 4.96
C TYR A 391 46.45 6.42 5.17
N ASP A 392 45.97 5.91 6.30
CA ASP A 392 46.05 4.50 6.65
C ASP A 392 44.75 4.03 7.30
N THR A 393 44.35 2.80 7.02
CA THR A 393 43.13 2.20 7.57
C THR A 393 43.42 1.51 8.90
N ALA A 394 42.38 1.39 9.72
CA ALA A 394 42.47 0.64 10.96
C ALA A 394 42.94 -0.81 10.74
N SER A 395 43.73 -1.32 11.68
CA SER A 395 44.17 -2.72 11.69
C SER A 395 44.13 -3.34 13.09
N GLY A 396 44.35 -4.65 13.16
CA GLY A 396 44.42 -5.39 14.41
C GLY A 396 43.16 -5.27 15.27
N ARG A 397 43.34 -4.92 16.56
CA ARG A 397 42.25 -4.87 17.54
C ARG A 397 41.27 -3.73 17.27
N TYR A 398 41.74 -2.59 16.75
CA TYR A 398 40.85 -1.47 16.44
C TYR A 398 39.92 -1.82 15.29
N LEU A 399 40.44 -2.49 14.24
CA LEU A 399 39.62 -2.97 13.13
C LEU A 399 38.55 -3.97 13.63
N ALA A 400 38.90 -4.91 14.52
CA ALA A 400 37.92 -5.80 15.13
C ALA A 400 36.83 -5.03 15.91
N LEU A 401 37.21 -3.97 16.63
CA LEU A 401 36.25 -3.10 17.33
C LEU A 401 35.31 -2.38 16.35
N LYS A 402 35.82 -1.90 15.21
CA LYS A 402 34.99 -1.32 14.13
C LYS A 402 33.98 -2.32 13.58
N TYR A 403 34.40 -3.56 13.33
CA TYR A 403 33.47 -4.62 12.91
C TYR A 403 32.37 -4.88 13.93
N VAL A 404 32.73 -5.00 15.23
CA VAL A 404 31.74 -5.20 16.30
C VAL A 404 30.77 -4.02 16.38
N SER A 405 31.29 -2.79 16.35
CA SER A 405 30.47 -1.57 16.34
C SER A 405 29.45 -1.58 15.20
N TYR A 406 29.94 -1.78 13.98
CA TYR A 406 29.11 -1.83 12.77
C TYR A 406 28.02 -2.90 12.87
N TRP A 407 28.38 -4.13 13.23
CA TRP A 407 27.41 -5.24 13.30
C TRP A 407 26.42 -5.09 14.45
N CYS A 408 26.84 -4.54 15.60
CA CYS A 408 25.91 -4.21 16.67
C CYS A 408 24.87 -3.18 16.21
N GLU A 409 25.24 -2.15 15.46
CA GLU A 409 24.27 -1.23 14.89
C GLU A 409 23.28 -1.94 13.93
N VAL A 410 23.79 -2.77 13.02
CA VAL A 410 22.96 -3.57 12.09
C VAL A 410 22.00 -4.47 12.86
N PHE A 411 22.48 -5.19 13.87
CA PHE A 411 21.64 -6.09 14.66
C PHE A 411 20.65 -5.36 15.55
N ALA A 412 20.95 -4.15 16.02
CA ALA A 412 19.98 -3.31 16.71
C ALA A 412 18.83 -2.95 15.76
N GLY A 413 19.16 -2.50 14.54
CA GLY A 413 18.17 -2.21 13.49
C GLY A 413 17.33 -3.43 13.11
N PHE A 414 17.96 -4.58 12.86
CA PHE A 414 17.26 -5.84 12.56
C PHE A 414 16.36 -6.30 13.69
N SER A 415 16.80 -6.20 14.94
CA SER A 415 15.99 -6.59 16.10
C SER A 415 14.77 -5.69 16.25
N MET A 416 14.90 -4.38 16.05
CA MET A 416 13.77 -3.44 16.01
C MET A 416 12.77 -3.82 14.90
N ILE A 417 13.25 -4.05 13.67
CA ILE A 417 12.42 -4.40 12.52
C ILE A 417 11.71 -5.75 12.74
N ALA A 418 12.42 -6.74 13.28
CA ALA A 418 11.85 -8.04 13.63
C ALA A 418 10.79 -7.91 14.74
N GLY A 419 10.99 -7.00 15.70
CA GLY A 419 9.97 -6.63 16.68
C GLY A 419 8.70 -6.07 16.05
N LEU A 420 8.82 -5.15 15.09
CA LEU A 420 7.67 -4.62 14.32
C LEU A 420 6.98 -5.70 13.48
N ALA A 421 7.75 -6.58 12.83
CA ALA A 421 7.22 -7.71 12.08
C ALA A 421 6.52 -8.72 12.99
N THR A 422 7.01 -8.91 14.22
CA THR A 422 6.37 -9.77 15.23
C THR A 422 5.03 -9.18 15.69
N ILE A 423 4.96 -7.86 15.93
CA ILE A 423 3.69 -7.18 16.23
C ILE A 423 2.70 -7.41 15.10
N TRP A 424 3.11 -7.23 13.85
CA TRP A 424 2.25 -7.50 12.69
C TRP A 424 1.85 -8.98 12.62
N PHE A 425 2.79 -9.90 12.86
CA PHE A 425 2.53 -11.34 12.76
C PHE A 425 1.59 -11.84 13.86
N TYR A 426 1.55 -11.23 15.02
CA TYR A 426 0.58 -11.61 16.05
C TYR A 426 -0.68 -10.75 16.04
N ALA A 427 -0.73 -9.67 15.24
CA ALA A 427 -1.91 -8.84 15.09
C ALA A 427 -3.07 -9.64 14.45
N PRO A 428 -4.16 -9.89 15.17
CA PRO A 428 -5.35 -10.57 14.63
C PRO A 428 -6.07 -9.72 13.59
N GLU A 429 -5.91 -8.39 13.65
CA GLU A 429 -6.46 -7.45 12.68
C GLU A 429 -6.00 -7.73 11.24
N ARG A 430 -4.86 -8.40 11.05
CA ARG A 430 -4.38 -8.81 9.72
C ARG A 430 -5.32 -9.80 9.02
N LYS A 431 -6.16 -10.50 9.79
CA LYS A 431 -7.11 -11.51 9.30
C LYS A 431 -8.51 -10.94 9.05
N ILE A 432 -8.74 -9.65 9.32
CA ILE A 432 -10.04 -9.02 9.11
C ILE A 432 -10.37 -9.05 7.61
N GLN A 433 -11.45 -9.75 7.28
CA GLN A 433 -12.04 -9.72 5.95
C GLN A 433 -13.02 -8.56 5.90
N LEU A 434 -12.76 -7.59 5.02
CA LEU A 434 -13.70 -6.53 4.73
C LEU A 434 -14.68 -7.04 3.68
N SER A 435 -15.96 -6.65 3.78
CA SER A 435 -16.90 -6.84 2.70
C SER A 435 -16.44 -6.04 1.48
N ASP A 436 -16.55 -6.63 0.28
CA ASP A 436 -16.27 -5.91 -0.97
C ASP A 436 -17.28 -4.77 -1.21
N GLU A 437 -18.44 -4.83 -0.54
CA GLU A 437 -19.50 -3.84 -0.61
C GLU A 437 -19.49 -2.90 0.61
N LEU A 438 -19.59 -1.59 0.35
CA LEU A 438 -19.77 -0.57 1.38
C LEU A 438 -21.15 -0.71 2.06
N PRO A 439 -21.20 -0.86 3.40
CA PRO A 439 -22.47 -1.04 4.12
C PRO A 439 -23.44 0.12 3.91
N GLY A 440 -24.64 -0.19 3.43
CA GLY A 440 -25.75 0.76 3.35
C GLY A 440 -25.71 1.73 2.17
N VAL A 441 -24.81 1.60 1.20
CA VAL A 441 -24.88 2.34 -0.08
C VAL A 441 -25.35 1.39 -1.17
N TYR A 442 -24.62 0.30 -1.38
CA TYR A 442 -24.94 -0.66 -2.43
C TYR A 442 -26.10 -1.59 -2.08
N SER A 443 -26.33 -1.87 -0.80
CA SER A 443 -27.46 -2.71 -0.39
C SER A 443 -28.80 -2.06 -0.76
N GLU A 444 -28.92 -0.74 -0.65
CA GLU A 444 -30.17 -0.04 -0.98
C GLU A 444 -30.30 0.16 -2.49
N VAL A 445 -29.22 0.51 -3.20
CA VAL A 445 -29.24 0.60 -4.66
C VAL A 445 -29.56 -0.77 -5.28
N ARG A 446 -28.87 -1.84 -4.87
CA ARG A 446 -29.14 -3.19 -5.37
C ARG A 446 -30.52 -3.69 -4.97
N LYS A 447 -31.02 -3.38 -3.77
CA LYS A 447 -32.43 -3.69 -3.41
C LYS A 447 -33.41 -2.92 -4.29
N ASN A 448 -33.14 -1.66 -4.59
CA ASN A 448 -33.99 -0.85 -5.47
C ASN A 448 -33.93 -1.32 -6.92
N GLU A 449 -32.75 -1.73 -7.41
CA GLU A 449 -32.57 -2.36 -8.72
C GLU A 449 -33.29 -3.71 -8.77
N MET A 450 -33.15 -4.55 -7.74
CA MET A 450 -33.89 -5.82 -7.65
C MET A 450 -35.40 -5.59 -7.58
N ARG A 451 -35.88 -4.61 -6.82
CA ARG A 451 -37.31 -4.26 -6.76
C ARG A 451 -37.80 -3.75 -8.12
N SER A 452 -37.04 -2.88 -8.76
CA SER A 452 -37.37 -2.37 -10.09
C SER A 452 -37.39 -3.50 -11.13
N MET A 453 -36.45 -4.45 -11.05
CA MET A 453 -36.41 -5.62 -11.93
C MET A 453 -37.58 -6.58 -11.66
N ASP A 454 -37.96 -6.79 -10.41
CA ASP A 454 -39.11 -7.61 -10.03
C ASP A 454 -40.43 -6.96 -10.49
N GLU A 455 -40.55 -5.64 -10.36
CA GLU A 455 -41.67 -4.85 -10.92
C GLU A 455 -41.72 -4.94 -12.46
N GLN A 456 -40.58 -4.84 -13.14
CA GLN A 456 -40.51 -5.02 -14.59
C GLN A 456 -40.90 -6.45 -15.02
N LEU A 457 -40.50 -7.47 -14.26
CA LEU A 457 -40.87 -8.86 -14.52
C LEU A 457 -42.37 -9.09 -14.30
N ARG A 458 -42.96 -8.55 -13.22
CA ARG A 458 -44.41 -8.59 -12.99
C ARG A 458 -45.17 -7.91 -14.11
N HIS A 459 -44.76 -6.71 -14.51
CA HIS A 459 -45.38 -5.98 -15.63
C HIS A 459 -45.30 -6.79 -16.93
N ARG A 460 -44.15 -7.41 -17.24
CA ARG A 460 -44.03 -8.28 -18.43
C ARG A 460 -44.94 -9.52 -18.35
N PHE A 461 -45.11 -10.10 -17.17
CA PHE A 461 -46.00 -11.24 -16.96
C PHE A 461 -47.47 -10.84 -17.16
N GLU A 462 -47.89 -9.71 -16.60
CA GLU A 462 -49.23 -9.14 -16.78
C GLU A 462 -49.52 -8.85 -18.26
N MET A 463 -48.57 -8.23 -18.98
CA MET A 463 -48.70 -8.00 -20.42
C MET A 463 -48.85 -9.30 -21.23
N ARG A 464 -48.11 -10.37 -20.88
CA ARG A 464 -48.28 -11.68 -21.51
C ARG A 464 -49.64 -12.31 -21.21
N GLN A 465 -50.18 -12.12 -20.00
CA GLN A 465 -51.53 -12.61 -19.68
C GLN A 465 -52.60 -11.88 -20.50
N LEU A 466 -52.47 -10.56 -20.67
CA LEU A 466 -53.35 -9.77 -21.51
C LEU A 466 -53.28 -10.22 -22.98
N GLN A 467 -52.08 -10.41 -23.53
CA GLN A 467 -51.91 -10.94 -24.89
C GLN A 467 -52.52 -12.32 -25.07
N ASN A 468 -52.37 -13.22 -24.10
CA ASN A 468 -52.99 -14.55 -24.15
C ASN A 468 -54.53 -14.48 -24.07
N LEU A 469 -55.08 -13.51 -23.33
CA LEU A 469 -56.52 -13.25 -23.29
C LEU A 469 -57.03 -12.73 -24.63
N GLU A 470 -56.32 -11.79 -25.26
CA GLU A 470 -56.64 -11.28 -26.60
C GLU A 470 -56.64 -12.42 -27.64
N LEU A 471 -55.59 -13.25 -27.66
CA LEU A 471 -55.52 -14.44 -28.53
C LEU A 471 -56.69 -15.40 -28.34
N ARG A 472 -57.14 -15.63 -27.09
CA ARG A 472 -58.31 -16.46 -26.81
C ARG A 472 -59.61 -15.82 -27.30
N GLN A 473 -59.74 -14.50 -27.18
CA GLN A 473 -60.88 -13.78 -27.71
C GLN A 473 -60.92 -13.85 -29.24
N GLU A 474 -59.77 -13.70 -29.90
CA GLU A 474 -59.65 -13.84 -31.35
C GLU A 474 -59.98 -15.26 -31.82
N ASP A 475 -59.49 -16.30 -31.14
CA ASP A 475 -59.82 -17.70 -31.46
C ASP A 475 -61.33 -17.97 -31.28
N THR A 476 -61.94 -17.40 -30.24
CA THR A 476 -63.38 -17.50 -30.01
C THR A 476 -64.18 -16.80 -31.12
N LEU A 477 -63.77 -15.58 -31.50
CA LEU A 477 -64.36 -14.85 -32.62
C LEU A 477 -64.20 -15.59 -33.96
N ALA A 478 -63.05 -16.23 -34.18
CA ALA A 478 -62.80 -17.03 -35.38
C ALA A 478 -63.72 -18.25 -35.45
N ARG A 479 -63.92 -18.96 -34.33
CA ARG A 479 -64.89 -20.08 -34.24
C ARG A 479 -66.32 -19.62 -34.51
N MET A 480 -66.74 -18.51 -33.90
CA MET A 480 -68.07 -17.94 -34.16
C MET A 480 -68.26 -17.56 -35.64
N ARG A 481 -67.23 -17.00 -36.30
CA ARG A 481 -67.27 -16.71 -37.74
C ARG A 481 -67.36 -17.97 -38.59
N ALA A 482 -66.65 -19.04 -38.21
CA ALA A 482 -66.69 -20.32 -38.90
C ALA A 482 -68.08 -20.98 -38.78
N GLU A 483 -68.66 -21.01 -37.57
CA GLU A 483 -70.02 -21.51 -37.33
C GLU A 483 -71.07 -20.72 -38.11
N LEU A 484 -70.94 -19.39 -38.17
CA LEU A 484 -71.83 -18.54 -38.97
C LEU A 484 -71.70 -18.83 -40.47
N ALA A 485 -70.48 -19.05 -40.96
CA ALA A 485 -70.24 -19.42 -42.35
C ALA A 485 -70.84 -20.80 -42.68
N GLU A 486 -70.67 -21.79 -41.81
CA GLU A 486 -71.27 -23.12 -41.97
C GLU A 486 -72.79 -23.07 -41.98
N ALA A 487 -73.40 -22.28 -41.07
CA ALA A 487 -74.84 -22.05 -41.06
C ALA A 487 -75.33 -21.37 -42.34
N SER A 488 -74.57 -20.40 -42.86
CA SER A 488 -74.85 -19.73 -44.14
C SER A 488 -74.82 -20.72 -45.31
N TYR A 489 -73.78 -21.57 -45.38
CA TYR A 489 -73.67 -22.62 -46.38
C TYR A 489 -74.82 -23.63 -46.30
N ALA A 490 -75.19 -24.06 -45.09
CA ALA A 490 -76.32 -24.97 -44.88
C ALA A 490 -77.65 -24.35 -45.32
N ALA A 491 -77.87 -23.07 -45.04
CA ALA A 491 -79.05 -22.33 -45.48
C ALA A 491 -79.13 -22.23 -47.01
N GLU A 492 -78.01 -21.94 -47.66
CA GLU A 492 -77.91 -21.86 -49.12
C GLU A 492 -78.12 -23.22 -49.78
N ALA A 493 -77.53 -24.30 -49.24
CA ALA A 493 -77.76 -25.66 -49.67
C ALA A 493 -79.23 -26.09 -49.52
N ALA A 494 -79.89 -25.72 -48.42
CA ALA A 494 -81.32 -25.97 -48.22
C ALA A 494 -82.21 -25.17 -49.19
N ALA A 495 -81.81 -23.95 -49.56
CA ALA A 495 -82.48 -23.17 -50.59
C ALA A 495 -82.31 -23.80 -51.98
N LEU A 496 -81.10 -24.29 -52.30
CA LEU A 496 -80.81 -25.02 -53.53
C LEU A 496 -81.63 -26.32 -53.63
N HIS A 497 -81.73 -27.06 -52.52
CA HIS A 497 -82.55 -28.28 -52.44
C HIS A 497 -84.04 -27.98 -52.69
N ARG A 498 -84.58 -26.89 -52.12
CA ARG A 498 -85.95 -26.44 -52.40
C ARG A 498 -86.15 -26.07 -53.86
N ARG A 499 -85.19 -25.40 -54.50
CA ARG A 499 -85.24 -25.12 -55.96
C ARG A 499 -85.26 -26.43 -56.77
N ARG A 500 -84.52 -27.46 -56.34
CA ARG A 500 -84.51 -28.79 -56.97
C ARG A 500 -85.86 -29.50 -56.88
N ILE A 501 -86.55 -29.42 -55.74
CA ILE A 501 -87.89 -30.00 -55.54
C ILE A 501 -88.92 -29.32 -56.46
N VAL A 502 -88.85 -28.00 -56.62
CA VAL A 502 -89.73 -27.25 -57.55
C VAL A 502 -89.43 -27.58 -59.01
N ALA A 503 -88.16 -27.84 -59.36
CA ALA A 503 -87.78 -28.28 -60.70
C ALA A 503 -88.29 -29.71 -61.01
N GLN A 504 -88.33 -30.61 -60.01
CA GLN A 504 -88.81 -31.99 -60.18
C GLN A 504 -90.34 -32.11 -60.34
N SER A 505 -91.14 -31.12 -59.96
CA SER A 505 -92.60 -31.11 -60.18
C SER A 505 -93.04 -30.63 -61.57
N HIS A 506 -92.10 -30.20 -62.42
CA HIS A 506 -92.36 -29.76 -63.80
C HIS A 506 -91.80 -30.72 -64.87
N TRP A 507 -91.30 -31.89 -64.47
CA TRP A 507 -90.50 -32.80 -65.29
C TRP A 507 -91.16 -34.18 -65.52
N THR A 508 -92.49 -34.26 -65.50
CA THR A 508 -93.26 -35.52 -65.62
C THR A 508 -94.05 -35.71 -66.93
N GLU A 509 -93.81 -34.92 -67.99
CA GLU A 509 -94.35 -35.21 -69.34
C GLU A 509 -93.32 -35.22 -70.48
N GLU A 510 -92.10 -34.65 -70.31
CA GLU A 510 -91.10 -34.58 -71.39
C GLU A 510 -89.88 -35.54 -71.21
N ALA A 511 -89.68 -36.13 -70.03
CA ALA A 511 -88.49 -36.96 -69.76
C ALA A 511 -88.65 -38.45 -70.17
N GLU A 512 -89.85 -38.90 -70.53
CA GLU A 512 -90.08 -40.25 -71.07
C GLU A 512 -89.63 -40.36 -72.54
N GLN A 513 -89.49 -39.23 -73.26
CA GLN A 513 -88.91 -39.16 -74.61
C GLN A 513 -87.37 -38.97 -74.61
N ALA A 514 -86.79 -38.35 -73.58
CA ALA A 514 -85.33 -38.17 -73.45
C ALA A 514 -84.60 -39.48 -73.07
N ARG A 515 -85.27 -40.39 -72.35
CA ARG A 515 -84.71 -41.71 -71.97
C ARG A 515 -84.50 -42.68 -73.14
N LEU A 516 -85.11 -42.41 -74.31
CA LEU A 516 -84.87 -43.20 -75.54
C LEU A 516 -83.68 -42.68 -76.36
N TRP A 517 -83.23 -41.44 -76.13
CA TRP A 517 -82.07 -40.85 -76.85
C TRP A 517 -80.74 -41.08 -76.11
N GLU A 518 -80.71 -41.04 -74.77
CA GLU A 518 -79.48 -41.29 -73.99
C GLU A 518 -79.01 -42.77 -74.02
N LEU A 519 -79.92 -43.72 -74.30
CA LEU A 519 -79.57 -45.13 -74.50
C LEU A 519 -78.91 -45.40 -75.87
N GLN A 520 -78.88 -44.40 -76.76
CA GLN A 520 -78.28 -44.51 -78.10
C GLN A 520 -76.90 -43.83 -78.16
N ASP A 521 -76.66 -42.76 -77.41
CA ASP A 521 -75.35 -42.07 -77.35
C ASP A 521 -74.36 -42.70 -76.36
N ALA A 522 -74.84 -43.32 -75.29
CA ALA A 522 -73.98 -44.02 -74.32
C ALA A 522 -73.31 -45.30 -74.88
N PHE A 523 -73.74 -45.76 -76.06
CA PHE A 523 -73.17 -46.93 -76.75
C PHE A 523 -72.04 -46.56 -77.73
N GLU A 524 -71.94 -45.30 -78.18
CA GLU A 524 -70.93 -44.85 -79.16
C GLU A 524 -69.70 -44.18 -78.52
N GLU A 525 -69.81 -43.48 -77.38
CA GLU A 525 -68.63 -42.83 -76.76
C GLU A 525 -67.81 -43.73 -75.81
N SER A 526 -68.38 -44.84 -75.34
CA SER A 526 -67.59 -45.94 -74.72
C SER A 526 -66.62 -46.62 -75.70
N ARG A 527 -66.65 -46.21 -76.99
CA ARG A 527 -65.77 -46.72 -78.05
C ARG A 527 -64.63 -45.77 -78.44
N LEU A 528 -64.60 -44.52 -77.95
CA LEU A 528 -63.54 -43.54 -78.25
C LEU A 528 -62.58 -43.25 -77.08
N ALA A 529 -62.93 -43.57 -75.84
CA ALA A 529 -62.07 -43.34 -74.67
C ALA A 529 -61.10 -44.51 -74.36
N ALA A 530 -60.70 -45.26 -75.41
CA ALA A 530 -59.75 -46.36 -75.35
C ALA A 530 -58.60 -46.22 -76.38
N THR A 531 -58.20 -44.98 -76.70
CA THR A 531 -56.94 -44.68 -77.41
C THR A 531 -56.57 -43.21 -77.23
N LEU A 532 -55.28 -42.92 -76.96
CA LEU A 532 -54.63 -41.64 -76.56
C LEU A 532 -54.51 -41.50 -75.03
N LEU A 533 -53.47 -41.96 -74.32
CA LEU A 533 -52.04 -42.11 -74.62
C LEU A 533 -51.33 -40.84 -75.13
N ASP A 534 -50.44 -40.36 -74.27
CA ASP A 534 -49.21 -39.62 -74.54
C ASP A 534 -49.29 -38.11 -74.80
N GLN A 535 -48.90 -37.32 -73.79
CA GLN A 535 -47.70 -36.47 -73.88
C GLN A 535 -47.37 -35.80 -72.53
N ARG A 536 -46.17 -36.09 -72.03
CA ARG A 536 -45.43 -35.28 -71.03
C ARG A 536 -44.95 -33.97 -71.67
N PRO A 537 -44.70 -32.94 -70.84
CA PRO A 537 -43.30 -32.51 -70.61
C PRO A 537 -43.07 -32.29 -69.10
N LYS A 538 -42.14 -32.98 -68.41
CA LYS A 538 -40.71 -32.63 -68.22
C LYS A 538 -40.40 -31.14 -68.24
N GLY A 539 -40.19 -30.58 -67.04
CA GLY A 539 -39.49 -29.31 -66.86
C GLY A 539 -39.37 -28.87 -65.40
N LEU A 540 -38.20 -29.17 -64.80
CA LEU A 540 -37.52 -28.47 -63.70
C LEU A 540 -38.29 -28.29 -62.37
N GLU A 541 -38.05 -29.00 -61.26
CA GLU A 541 -36.87 -29.68 -60.67
C GLU A 541 -35.63 -28.81 -60.32
N GLU A 542 -35.70 -27.48 -60.42
CA GLU A 542 -34.61 -26.60 -59.91
C GLU A 542 -34.99 -25.64 -58.77
N GLU A 543 -36.27 -25.50 -58.42
CA GLU A 543 -36.68 -24.54 -57.37
C GLU A 543 -36.81 -25.18 -55.98
N GLN A 544 -37.10 -26.48 -55.92
CA GLN A 544 -37.34 -27.18 -54.64
C GLN A 544 -36.07 -27.65 -53.91
N HIS A 545 -34.91 -27.65 -54.56
CA HIS A 545 -33.62 -27.93 -53.90
C HIS A 545 -32.94 -26.67 -53.36
N ALA A 546 -33.25 -25.49 -53.93
CA ALA A 546 -32.68 -24.21 -53.51
C ALA A 546 -33.33 -23.66 -52.22
N GLU A 547 -34.56 -24.06 -51.91
CA GLU A 547 -35.27 -23.63 -50.70
C GLU A 547 -34.88 -24.45 -49.47
N ALA A 548 -34.60 -25.75 -49.65
CA ALA A 548 -34.13 -26.63 -48.58
C ALA A 548 -32.73 -26.25 -48.05
N CYS A 549 -31.82 -25.76 -48.91
CA CYS A 549 -30.50 -25.30 -48.49
C CYS A 549 -30.49 -23.92 -47.79
N ARG A 550 -31.50 -23.06 -48.02
CA ARG A 550 -31.61 -21.77 -47.31
C ARG A 550 -32.09 -21.94 -45.87
N PHE A 551 -32.87 -22.97 -45.60
CA PHE A 551 -33.36 -23.27 -44.25
C PHE A 551 -32.24 -23.80 -43.34
N ALA A 552 -31.37 -24.68 -43.86
CA ALA A 552 -30.25 -25.24 -43.09
C ALA A 552 -29.13 -24.23 -42.75
N ARG A 553 -28.98 -23.15 -43.54
CA ARG A 553 -27.95 -22.11 -43.28
C ARG A 553 -28.34 -21.11 -42.20
N ARG A 554 -29.63 -20.86 -41.96
CA ARG A 554 -30.10 -19.98 -40.87
C ARG A 554 -29.92 -20.62 -39.49
N ASP A 555 -30.23 -21.91 -39.38
CA ASP A 555 -30.16 -22.64 -38.11
C ASP A 555 -28.70 -22.82 -37.59
N SER A 556 -27.72 -22.74 -38.49
CA SER A 556 -26.28 -22.78 -38.13
C SER A 556 -25.68 -21.42 -37.76
N GLN A 557 -26.27 -20.30 -38.17
CA GLN A 557 -25.78 -18.96 -37.80
C GLN A 557 -26.32 -18.52 -36.44
N GLU A 558 -27.52 -18.95 -36.06
CA GLU A 558 -28.11 -18.62 -34.75
C GLU A 558 -27.38 -19.32 -33.59
N LYS A 559 -26.92 -20.57 -33.79
CA LYS A 559 -26.13 -21.33 -32.80
C LYS A 559 -24.67 -20.88 -32.62
N HIS A 560 -24.21 -19.91 -33.41
CA HIS A 560 -22.84 -19.39 -33.30
C HIS A 560 -22.80 -17.98 -32.67
N LEU A 561 -23.97 -17.39 -32.43
CA LEU A 561 -24.17 -16.05 -31.82
C LEU A 561 -24.76 -16.11 -30.39
N GLU A 562 -25.34 -17.23 -29.98
CA GLU A 562 -25.50 -17.63 -28.56
C GLU A 562 -24.22 -18.30 -28.04
#